data_AF-A0A2H0VN24-F1
#
_entry.id   AF-A0A2H0VN24-F1
#
_cell.length_a   1.000
_cell.length_b   1.000
_cell.length_c   1.000
_cell.angle_alpha   90.00
_cell.angle_beta   90.00
_cell.angle_gamma   90.00
#
_symmetry.space_group_name_H-M   'P 1'
#
loop_
_entity.id
_entity.type
_entity.pdbx_description
1 polymer ?
#
loop_
_entity_poly.entity_id
_entity_poly.type
_entity_poly.pdbx_seq_one_letter_code
_entity_poly.pdbx_strand_id
1 'polypeptide(L)'
;MFSETLLTRRPDTEAGQDLLEIVKYLNSIRNHNEKEIWLRWFSRWEERYLTFVNQRSRTTDGTKHWWYTHKNVRKVYRSLATSLGHLFLYLDHPGLEKDTNGLEAEFTHLKQKLSVHKGLKHHRKINLIKWYFYLKSQS
;
A
#
# COMPACT_ATOMS: atom_id res chain seq x y z
N MET A 1 3.78 5.20 4.02
CA MET A 1 3.50 4.99 2.58
C MET A 1 4.46 3.97 1.96
N PHE A 2 4.00 2.74 1.75
CA PHE A 2 4.83 1.57 1.41
C PHE A 2 5.33 1.49 -0.05
N SER A 3 4.91 2.40 -0.93
CA SER A 3 5.16 2.33 -2.39
C SER A 3 6.59 2.74 -2.79
N GLU A 4 7.19 3.71 -2.10
CA GLU A 4 8.55 4.21 -2.42
C GLU A 4 9.67 3.23 -2.08
N THR A 5 9.43 2.24 -1.23
CA THR A 5 10.42 1.21 -0.91
C THR A 5 10.40 0.08 -1.94
N LEU A 6 9.27 -0.10 -2.63
CA LEU A 6 9.07 -1.18 -3.61
C LEU A 6 9.48 -0.75 -5.02
N LEU A 7 9.18 0.49 -5.41
CA LEU A 7 9.80 1.11 -6.57
C LEU A 7 11.15 1.65 -6.14
N THR A 8 12.24 1.19 -6.75
CA THR A 8 13.55 1.80 -6.50
C THR A 8 13.46 3.31 -6.76
N ARG A 9 14.27 4.12 -6.06
CA ARG A 9 14.28 5.59 -6.25
C ARG A 9 14.56 6.01 -7.70
N ARG A 10 15.16 5.10 -8.47
CA ARG A 10 15.41 5.20 -9.90
C ARG A 10 15.07 3.84 -10.55
N PRO A 11 13.84 3.65 -11.03
CA PRO A 11 13.49 2.46 -11.80
C PRO A 11 14.17 2.52 -13.18
N ASP A 12 14.72 1.40 -13.65
CA ASP A 12 15.38 1.34 -14.96
C ASP A 12 14.38 1.22 -16.12
N THR A 13 13.13 0.85 -15.81
CA THR A 13 12.05 0.65 -16.80
C THR A 13 11.14 1.87 -16.85
N GLU A 14 10.73 2.29 -18.06
CA GLU A 14 9.78 3.40 -18.28
C GLU A 14 8.49 3.21 -17.45
N ALA A 15 7.89 2.02 -17.48
CA ALA A 15 6.72 1.68 -16.68
C ALA A 15 6.90 1.94 -15.17
N GLY A 16 8.09 1.69 -14.64
CA GLY A 16 8.42 1.93 -13.24
C GLY A 16 8.63 3.42 -12.93
N GLN A 17 9.23 4.17 -13.85
CA GLN A 17 9.44 5.61 -13.75
C GLN A 17 8.10 6.34 -13.74
N ASP A 18 7.24 6.06 -14.72
CA ASP A 18 5.91 6.65 -14.84
C ASP A 18 5.06 6.32 -13.59
N LEU A 19 5.11 5.08 -13.10
CA LEU A 19 4.37 4.69 -11.91
C LEU A 19 4.88 5.41 -10.66
N LEU A 20 6.19 5.64 -10.55
CA LEU A 20 6.79 6.38 -9.44
C LEU A 20 6.32 7.84 -9.43
N GLU A 21 6.20 8.47 -10.59
CA GLU A 21 5.66 9.83 -10.69
C GLU A 21 4.19 9.90 -10.26
N ILE A 22 3.38 8.95 -10.71
CA ILE A 22 1.97 8.85 -10.29
C ILE A 22 1.87 8.68 -8.76
N VAL A 23 2.71 7.81 -8.17
CA VAL A 23 2.77 7.62 -6.73
C VAL A 23 3.19 8.89 -6.00
N LYS A 24 4.18 9.64 -6.51
CA LYS A 24 4.60 10.91 -5.89
C LYS A 24 3.48 11.95 -5.94
N TYR A 25 2.77 12.04 -7.06
CA TYR A 25 1.69 12.99 -7.23
C TYR A 25 0.49 12.68 -6.32
N LEU A 26 0.25 11.41 -6.00
CA LEU A 26 -0.77 11.00 -5.03
C LEU A 26 -0.64 11.77 -3.70
N ASN A 27 0.60 12.01 -3.27
CA ASN A 27 0.95 12.60 -1.98
C ASN A 27 0.68 14.10 -1.95
N SER A 28 0.55 14.74 -3.11
CA SER A 28 0.20 16.16 -3.21
C SER A 28 -1.29 16.43 -3.35
N ILE A 29 -2.14 15.42 -3.60
CA ILE A 29 -3.58 15.64 -3.83
C ILE A 29 -4.30 16.21 -2.61
N ARG A 30 -5.03 17.30 -2.82
CA ARG A 30 -5.77 18.08 -1.81
C ARG A 30 -7.24 18.34 -2.16
N ASN A 31 -7.66 18.10 -3.40
CA ASN A 31 -9.03 18.36 -3.84
C ASN A 31 -9.49 17.36 -4.91
N HIS A 32 -10.81 17.37 -5.20
CA HIS A 32 -11.43 16.45 -6.16
C HIS A 32 -10.91 16.64 -7.59
N ASN A 33 -10.58 17.86 -8.01
CA ASN A 33 -10.05 18.10 -9.35
C ASN A 33 -8.70 17.40 -9.55
N GLU A 34 -7.80 17.51 -8.57
CA GLU A 34 -6.51 16.82 -8.58
C GLU A 34 -6.67 15.29 -8.53
N LYS A 35 -7.65 14.78 -7.76
CA LYS A 35 -8.05 13.37 -7.76
C LYS A 35 -8.44 12.89 -9.17
N GLU A 36 -9.30 13.63 -9.88
CA GLU A 36 -9.73 13.25 -11.23
C GLU A 36 -8.58 13.28 -12.25
N ILE A 37 -7.65 14.23 -12.11
CA ILE A 37 -6.41 14.25 -12.90
C ILE A 37 -5.58 12.99 -12.63
N TRP A 38 -5.37 12.66 -11.35
CA TRP A 38 -4.60 11.48 -10.95
C TRP A 38 -5.23 10.18 -11.45
N LEU A 39 -6.55 10.02 -11.35
CA LEU A 39 -7.25 8.83 -11.83
C LEU A 39 -7.05 8.64 -13.34
N ARG A 40 -7.13 9.72 -14.13
CA ARG A 40 -6.84 9.67 -15.58
C ARG A 40 -5.40 9.26 -15.88
N TRP A 41 -4.43 9.77 -15.12
CA TRP A 41 -3.03 9.37 -15.28
C TRP A 41 -2.82 7.90 -14.92
N PHE A 42 -3.42 7.44 -13.82
CA PHE A 42 -3.34 6.04 -13.40
C PHE A 42 -3.98 5.09 -14.41
N SER A 43 -5.15 5.43 -14.95
CA SER A 43 -5.81 4.64 -16.00
C SER A 43 -5.00 4.58 -17.29
N ARG A 44 -4.43 5.70 -17.74
CA ARG A 44 -3.54 5.72 -18.92
C ARG A 44 -2.30 4.88 -18.72
N TRP A 45 -1.72 4.91 -17.51
CA TRP A 45 -0.60 4.06 -17.16
C TRP A 45 -0.98 2.59 -17.21
N GLU A 46 -2.15 2.23 -16.68
CA GLU A 46 -2.66 0.85 -16.73
C GLU A 46 -2.83 0.40 -18.18
N GLU A 47 -3.52 1.17 -19.02
CA GLU A 47 -3.69 0.87 -20.44
C GLU A 47 -2.35 0.63 -21.16
N ARG A 48 -1.35 1.46 -20.86
CA ARG A 48 -0.03 1.40 -21.49
C ARG A 48 0.81 0.20 -21.02
N TYR A 49 0.75 -0.15 -19.74
CA TYR A 49 1.69 -1.09 -19.12
C TYR A 49 1.07 -2.36 -18.54
N LEU A 50 -0.25 -2.60 -18.70
CA LEU A 50 -0.90 -3.80 -18.17
C LEU A 50 -0.28 -5.10 -18.70
N THR A 51 0.07 -5.13 -19.99
CA THR A 51 0.76 -6.28 -20.61
C THR A 51 2.15 -6.49 -20.01
N PHE A 52 2.91 -5.40 -19.85
CA PHE A 52 4.23 -5.38 -19.22
C PHE A 52 4.18 -5.94 -17.79
N VAL A 53 3.31 -5.41 -16.91
CA VAL A 53 3.28 -5.90 -15.52
C VAL A 53 2.76 -7.32 -15.37
N ASN A 54 2.02 -7.83 -16.36
CA ASN A 54 1.54 -9.21 -16.39
C ASN A 54 2.48 -10.19 -17.08
N GLN A 55 3.61 -9.72 -17.62
CA GLN A 55 4.63 -10.58 -18.19
C GLN A 55 5.15 -11.60 -17.16
N ARG A 56 5.32 -12.84 -17.61
CA ARG A 56 5.75 -13.97 -16.77
C ARG A 56 7.03 -14.57 -17.36
N SER A 57 8.00 -14.80 -16.49
CA SER A 57 9.18 -15.64 -16.75
C SER A 57 8.93 -17.05 -16.20
N ARG A 58 9.56 -18.06 -16.80
CA ARG A 58 9.45 -19.47 -16.42
C ARG A 58 10.84 -20.09 -16.32
N THR A 59 10.99 -21.13 -15.51
CA THR A 59 12.22 -21.90 -15.48
C THR A 59 12.39 -22.72 -16.77
N THR A 60 13.61 -22.85 -17.27
CA THR A 60 13.94 -23.58 -18.49
C THR A 60 14.27 -25.06 -18.23
N ASP A 61 14.30 -25.48 -16.97
CA ASP A 61 14.78 -26.79 -16.49
C ASP A 61 13.69 -27.88 -16.40
N GLY A 62 12.51 -27.65 -16.99
CA GLY A 62 11.40 -28.59 -16.98
C GLY A 62 10.50 -28.54 -15.73
N THR A 63 10.83 -27.71 -14.73
CA THR A 63 9.92 -27.46 -13.60
C THR A 63 8.79 -26.50 -14.01
N LYS A 64 7.55 -26.74 -13.55
CA LYS A 64 6.37 -25.87 -13.80
C LYS A 64 6.36 -24.60 -12.93
N HIS A 65 7.52 -24.01 -12.68
CA HIS A 65 7.63 -22.77 -11.90
C HIS A 65 7.68 -21.55 -12.80
N TRP A 66 6.94 -20.51 -12.40
CA TRP A 66 6.90 -19.23 -13.10
C TRP A 66 6.79 -18.09 -12.11
N TRP A 67 7.22 -16.90 -12.53
CA TRP A 67 7.08 -15.68 -11.76
C TRP A 67 6.80 -14.48 -12.66
N TYR A 68 6.18 -13.43 -12.11
CA TYR A 68 6.05 -12.17 -12.81
C TYR A 68 7.44 -11.55 -13.03
N THR A 69 7.73 -11.10 -14.25
CA THR A 69 9.02 -10.49 -14.61
C THR A 69 9.22 -9.18 -13.84
N HIS A 70 8.16 -8.37 -13.71
CA HIS A 70 8.21 -7.04 -13.07
C HIS A 70 7.48 -7.03 -11.72
N LYS A 71 7.90 -7.91 -10.79
CA LYS A 71 7.21 -8.14 -9.50
C LYS A 71 6.91 -6.86 -8.72
N ASN A 72 7.88 -5.97 -8.60
CA ASN A 72 7.76 -4.78 -7.76
C ASN A 72 6.80 -3.75 -8.35
N VAL A 73 6.95 -3.43 -9.64
CA VAL A 73 6.03 -2.53 -10.36
C VAL A 73 4.61 -3.06 -10.28
N ARG A 74 4.43 -4.37 -10.54
CA ARG A 74 3.13 -5.03 -10.40
C ARG A 74 2.57 -4.93 -8.99
N LYS A 75 3.40 -5.14 -7.96
CA LYS A 75 2.96 -5.08 -6.55
C LYS A 75 2.45 -3.70 -6.19
N VAL A 76 3.14 -2.64 -6.60
CA VAL A 76 2.70 -1.25 -6.36
C VAL A 76 1.41 -0.95 -7.12
N TYR A 77 1.35 -1.26 -8.42
CA TYR A 77 0.12 -1.09 -9.20
C TYR A 77 -1.06 -1.83 -8.58
N ARG A 78 -0.91 -3.10 -8.19
CA ARG A 78 -2.00 -3.88 -7.58
C ARG A 78 -2.42 -3.32 -6.23
N SER A 79 -1.47 -2.81 -5.44
CA SER A 79 -1.79 -2.14 -4.17
C SER A 79 -2.66 -0.92 -4.41
N LEU A 80 -2.26 -0.05 -5.35
CA LEU A 80 -3.02 1.15 -5.71
C LEU A 80 -4.41 0.78 -6.25
N ALA A 81 -4.48 -0.11 -7.24
CA ALA A 81 -5.73 -0.55 -7.88
C ALA A 81 -6.72 -1.13 -6.87
N THR A 82 -6.25 -1.95 -5.93
CA THR A 82 -7.12 -2.52 -4.87
C THR A 82 -7.55 -1.44 -3.86
N SER A 83 -6.74 -0.39 -3.70
CA SER A 83 -7.02 0.69 -2.75
C SER A 83 -7.87 1.85 -3.26
N LEU A 84 -8.18 1.90 -4.56
CA LEU A 84 -8.84 3.04 -5.20
C LEU A 84 -10.11 3.52 -4.49
N GLY A 85 -10.92 2.59 -3.98
CA GLY A 85 -12.19 2.92 -3.30
C GLY A 85 -12.02 3.67 -1.97
N HIS A 86 -10.85 3.58 -1.34
CA HIS A 86 -10.57 4.23 -0.05
C HIS A 86 -9.45 5.28 -0.09
N LEU A 87 -8.70 5.35 -1.19
CA LEU A 87 -7.50 6.16 -1.31
C LEU A 87 -7.73 7.67 -1.10
N PHE A 88 -8.95 8.14 -1.34
CA PHE A 88 -9.30 9.57 -1.33
C PHE A 88 -10.38 9.94 -0.30
N LEU A 89 -10.71 9.05 0.65
CA LEU A 89 -11.79 9.30 1.63
C LEU A 89 -11.55 10.55 2.48
N TYR A 90 -10.29 10.94 2.70
CA TYR A 90 -9.94 12.16 3.43
C TYR A 90 -10.42 13.46 2.74
N LEU A 91 -10.72 13.42 1.42
CA LEU A 91 -11.31 14.57 0.72
C LEU A 91 -12.77 14.81 1.11
N ASP A 92 -13.50 13.73 1.39
CA ASP A 92 -14.91 13.75 1.75
C ASP A 92 -15.14 13.86 3.28
N HIS A 93 -14.10 13.56 4.07
CA HIS A 93 -14.15 13.50 5.53
C HIS A 93 -13.04 14.34 6.17
N PRO A 94 -13.30 15.61 6.53
CA PRO A 94 -12.30 16.54 7.06
C PRO A 94 -11.59 16.11 8.35
N GLY A 95 -12.18 15.16 9.09
CA GLY A 95 -11.60 14.57 10.30
C GLY A 95 -10.70 13.35 10.05
N LEU A 96 -10.59 12.87 8.80
CA LEU A 96 -9.68 11.79 8.45
C LEU A 96 -8.34 12.37 7.99
N GLU A 97 -7.27 11.88 8.58
CA GLU A 97 -5.94 12.15 8.07
C GLU A 97 -5.77 11.52 6.68
N LYS A 98 -4.99 12.19 5.83
CA LYS A 98 -4.63 11.70 4.49
C LYS A 98 -3.88 10.37 4.55
N ASP A 99 -3.04 10.21 5.56
CA ASP A 99 -2.11 9.10 5.68
C ASP A 99 -2.47 8.25 6.89
N THR A 100 -2.11 6.96 6.86
CA THR A 100 -2.30 6.04 8.00
C THR A 100 -1.16 6.11 9.01
N ASN A 101 -0.33 7.15 9.01
CA ASN A 101 0.89 7.22 9.83
C ASN A 101 0.57 7.13 11.34
N GLY A 102 -0.48 7.81 11.81
CA GLY A 102 -0.95 7.70 13.18
C GLY A 102 -1.38 6.28 13.55
N LEU A 103 -2.13 5.61 12.67
CA LEU A 103 -2.53 4.22 12.86
C LEU A 103 -1.33 3.26 12.88
N GLU A 104 -0.36 3.45 11.98
CA GLU A 104 0.87 2.63 11.92
C GLU A 104 1.71 2.77 13.19
N ALA A 105 1.84 3.98 13.72
CA ALA A 105 2.50 4.24 15.00
C ALA A 105 1.80 3.50 16.14
N GLU A 106 0.47 3.62 16.23
CA GLU A 106 -0.32 2.95 17.27
C GLU A 106 -0.26 1.41 17.18
N PHE A 107 -0.32 0.85 15.97
CA PHE A 107 -0.13 -0.59 15.79
C PHE A 107 1.29 -1.05 16.11
N THR A 108 2.30 -0.19 15.93
CA THR A 108 3.67 -0.48 16.35
C THR A 108 3.76 -0.59 17.87
N HIS A 109 3.17 0.35 18.60
CA HIS A 109 3.08 0.29 20.06
C HIS A 109 2.33 -0.95 20.55
N LEU A 110 1.20 -1.30 19.92
CA LEU A 110 0.44 -2.51 20.25
C LEU A 110 1.28 -3.78 20.02
N LYS A 111 1.98 -3.88 18.88
CA LYS A 111 2.86 -5.02 18.56
C LYS A 111 4.00 -5.15 19.55
N GLN A 112 4.59 -4.05 20.00
CA GLN A 112 5.63 -4.06 21.04
C GLN A 112 5.08 -4.66 22.34
N LYS A 113 3.90 -4.23 22.80
CA LYS A 113 3.25 -4.81 24.00
C LYS A 113 2.94 -6.29 23.83
N LEU A 114 2.43 -6.71 22.68
CA LEU A 114 2.19 -8.13 22.38
C LEU A 114 3.49 -8.95 22.33
N SER A 115 4.59 -8.36 21.86
CA SER A 115 5.90 -9.00 21.76
C SER A 115 6.50 -9.32 23.13
N VAL A 116 6.29 -8.46 24.13
CA VAL A 116 6.67 -8.72 25.53
C VAL A 116 5.88 -9.91 26.09
N HIS A 117 4.65 -10.12 25.62
CA HIS A 117 3.74 -11.16 26.09
C HIS A 117 3.55 -12.31 25.08
N LYS A 118 4.60 -12.70 24.36
CA LYS A 118 4.55 -13.76 23.33
C LYS A 118 3.96 -15.09 23.82
N GLY A 119 4.21 -15.45 25.09
CA GLY A 119 3.73 -16.68 25.73
C GLY A 119 2.24 -16.70 26.09
N LEU A 120 1.50 -15.61 25.87
CA LEU A 120 0.05 -15.60 26.12
C LEU A 120 -0.70 -16.55 25.18
N LYS A 121 -1.63 -17.31 25.76
CA LYS A 121 -2.66 -18.06 25.01
C LYS A 121 -3.50 -17.08 24.17
N HIS A 122 -4.03 -17.56 23.04
CA HIS A 122 -4.73 -16.73 22.05
C HIS A 122 -5.85 -15.86 22.66
N HIS A 123 -6.73 -16.42 23.49
CA HIS A 123 -7.80 -15.65 24.14
C HIS A 123 -7.27 -14.50 25.02
N ARG A 124 -6.11 -14.67 25.68
CA ARG A 124 -5.50 -13.61 26.49
C ARG A 124 -4.89 -12.51 25.63
N LYS A 125 -4.36 -12.85 24.45
CA LYS A 125 -3.91 -11.85 23.47
C LYS A 125 -5.07 -11.00 22.97
N ILE A 126 -6.23 -11.62 22.68
CA ILE A 126 -7.45 -10.89 22.33
C ILE A 126 -7.85 -9.93 23.45
N ASN A 127 -7.89 -10.41 24.71
CA ASN A 127 -8.25 -9.56 25.85
C ASN A 127 -7.26 -8.40 26.04
N LEU A 128 -5.96 -8.63 25.85
CA LEU A 128 -4.95 -7.57 25.89
C LEU A 128 -5.22 -6.50 24.82
N ILE A 129 -5.51 -6.91 23.58
CA ILE A 129 -5.84 -5.98 22.50
C ILE A 129 -7.11 -5.17 22.83
N LYS A 130 -8.16 -5.83 23.36
CA LYS A 130 -9.39 -5.15 23.78
C LYS A 130 -9.11 -4.10 24.86
N TRP A 131 -8.36 -4.47 25.90
CA TRP A 131 -7.98 -3.54 26.96
C TRP A 131 -7.12 -2.39 26.45
N TYR A 132 -6.20 -2.66 25.52
CA TYR A 132 -5.38 -1.62 24.90
C TYR A 132 -6.24 -0.55 24.24
N PHE A 133 -7.20 -0.96 23.39
CA PHE A 133 -8.09 -0.01 22.72
C PHE A 133 -9.06 0.68 23.66
N TYR A 134 -9.59 -0.02 24.66
CA TYR A 134 -10.45 0.58 25.69
C TYR A 134 -9.73 1.72 26.42
N LEU A 135 -8.52 1.47 26.93
CA LEU A 135 -7.75 2.49 27.64
C LEU A 135 -7.39 3.68 26.73
N LYS A 136 -7.10 3.42 25.45
CA LYS A 136 -6.80 4.46 24.46
C LYS A 136 -8.01 5.31 24.07
N SER A 137 -9.23 4.77 24.14
CA SER A 137 -10.45 5.56 23.87
C SER A 137 -10.87 6.49 25.01
N GLN A 138 -10.26 6.35 26.18
CA GLN A 138 -10.57 7.13 27.39
C GLN A 138 -9.59 8.30 27.62
N SER A 139 -8.55 8.38 26.81
CA SER A 139 -7.48 9.39 26.83
C SER A 139 -7.59 10.33 25.65
#